data_AF-T0M6D2-F1
#
_entry.id   AF-T0M6D2-F1
#
_cell.length_a   1.000
_cell.length_b   1.000
_cell.length_c   1.000
_cell.angle_alpha   90.00
_cell.angle_beta   90.00
_cell.angle_gamma   90.00
#
_symmetry.space_group_name_H-M   'P 1'
#
loop_
_entity.id
_entity.type
_entity.pdbx_description
1 polymer ?
#
loop_
_entity_poly.entity_id
_entity_poly.type
_entity_poly.pdbx_seq_one_letter_code
_entity_poly.pdbx_strand_id
1 'polypeptide(L)'
;MSAAPGNKWNYLIEQALPASVLAGTATLGEITEADYADSDALEAVPYLGSFHASDVVLNFFGALPSNNSRHLMGTLISFVNNLDPNKHDMTDVPTWPQYDSSSKSTMLWSESGADVVADDYREEAIAYLNEIGDSLRI
;
A
#
# COMPACT_ATOMS: atom_id res chain seq x y z
N MET A 1 14.94 -3.84 29.12
CA MET A 1 14.41 -2.48 28.89
C MET A 1 13.61 -2.54 27.59
N SER A 2 12.28 -2.37 27.62
CA SER A 2 11.50 -2.26 26.39
C SER A 2 11.84 -0.93 25.73
N ALA A 3 12.22 -0.94 24.46
CA ALA A 3 12.35 0.29 23.70
C ALA A 3 11.03 1.07 23.81
N ALA A 4 11.10 2.38 24.07
CA ALA A 4 9.93 3.24 23.90
C ALA A 4 9.40 3.02 22.47
N PRO A 5 8.09 2.77 22.27
CA PRO A 5 7.58 2.56 20.93
C PRO A 5 7.79 3.85 20.15
N GLY A 6 8.78 3.87 19.25
CA GLY A 6 8.87 4.91 18.23
C GLY A 6 7.57 4.92 17.43
N ASN A 7 7.25 6.07 16.82
CA ASN A 7 6.08 6.19 15.96
C ASN A 7 6.09 5.08 14.90
N LYS A 8 4.98 4.34 14.79
CA LYS A 8 4.83 3.23 13.85
C LYS A 8 3.72 3.57 12.87
N TRP A 9 3.91 3.20 11.62
CA TRP A 9 2.90 3.28 10.58
C TRP A 9 2.89 1.95 9.84
N ASN A 10 1.70 1.44 9.53
CA ASN A 10 1.50 0.28 8.68
C ASN A 10 0.51 0.64 7.57
N TYR A 11 0.48 -0.19 6.53
CA TYR A 11 -0.46 -0.02 5.43
C TYR A 11 -0.81 -1.36 4.77
N LEU A 12 -1.92 -1.35 4.04
CA LEU A 12 -2.33 -2.31 3.03
C LEU A 12 -2.33 -1.63 1.66
N ILE A 13 -2.24 -2.42 0.59
CA ILE A 13 -2.30 -1.91 -0.76
C ILE A 13 -3.06 -2.86 -1.69
N GLU A 14 -3.89 -2.27 -2.52
CA GLU A 14 -4.59 -2.92 -3.63
C GLU A 14 -3.90 -2.60 -4.95
N GLN A 15 -3.46 -3.65 -5.64
CA GLN A 15 -2.78 -3.55 -6.92
C GLN A 15 -3.78 -3.73 -8.06
N ALA A 16 -3.75 -2.77 -8.98
CA ALA A 16 -4.50 -2.83 -10.21
C ALA A 16 -3.60 -2.43 -11.39
N LEU A 17 -3.80 -3.08 -12.53
CA LEU A 17 -3.07 -2.85 -13.77
C LEU A 17 -4.06 -2.59 -14.91
N PRO A 18 -3.65 -1.88 -15.98
CA PRO A 18 -4.46 -1.71 -17.17
C PRO A 18 -4.80 -3.05 -17.80
N ALA A 19 -6.04 -3.19 -18.29
CA ALA A 19 -6.51 -4.39 -18.98
C ALA A 19 -5.59 -4.78 -20.17
N SER A 20 -4.97 -3.81 -20.83
CA SER A 20 -4.04 -4.04 -21.96
C SER A 20 -2.76 -4.77 -21.54
N VAL A 21 -2.24 -4.49 -20.33
CA VAL A 21 -1.10 -5.20 -19.73
C VAL A 21 -1.52 -6.62 -19.36
N LEU A 22 -2.69 -6.76 -18.73
CA LEU A 22 -3.22 -8.05 -18.30
C LEU A 22 -3.55 -8.98 -19.48
N ALA A 23 -4.05 -8.43 -20.58
CA ALA A 23 -4.31 -9.14 -21.82
C ALA A 23 -3.02 -9.48 -22.61
N GLY A 24 -1.85 -9.00 -22.16
CA GLY A 24 -0.58 -9.18 -22.85
C GLY A 24 -0.47 -8.41 -24.17
N THR A 25 -1.37 -7.45 -24.40
CA THR A 25 -1.39 -6.60 -25.59
C THR A 25 -0.48 -5.37 -25.46
N ALA A 26 0.04 -5.10 -24.26
CA ALA A 26 1.01 -4.07 -23.97
C ALA A 26 1.95 -4.50 -22.84
N THR A 27 3.12 -3.88 -22.78
CA THR A 27 4.09 -4.06 -21.68
C THR A 27 4.06 -2.86 -20.72
N LEU A 28 4.49 -3.01 -19.47
CA LEU A 28 4.49 -1.92 -18.46
C LEU A 28 5.16 -0.61 -18.93
N GLY A 29 6.08 -0.66 -19.91
CA GLY A 29 6.74 0.54 -20.47
C GLY A 29 6.10 1.11 -21.76
N GLU A 30 5.10 0.44 -22.32
CA GLU A 30 4.37 0.87 -23.53
C GLU A 30 3.08 1.64 -23.20
N ILE A 31 2.68 1.62 -21.92
CA ILE A 31 1.44 2.23 -21.46
C ILE A 31 1.57 3.75 -21.35
N THR A 32 0.47 4.44 -21.66
CA THR A 32 0.39 5.91 -21.67
C THR A 32 -0.17 6.46 -20.37
N GLU A 33 0.00 7.76 -20.13
CA GLU A 33 -0.60 8.48 -18.99
C GLU A 33 -2.14 8.32 -18.96
N ALA A 34 -2.79 8.20 -20.11
CA ALA A 34 -4.24 8.04 -20.20
C ALA A 34 -4.74 6.69 -19.65
N ASP A 35 -3.92 5.65 -19.73
CA ASP A 35 -4.29 4.31 -19.24
C ASP A 35 -4.25 4.20 -17.71
N TYR A 36 -3.63 5.18 -17.03
CA TYR A 36 -3.50 5.23 -15.58
C TYR A 36 -4.19 6.44 -14.93
N ALA A 37 -4.68 7.39 -15.72
CA ALA A 37 -5.41 8.57 -15.24
C ALA A 37 -6.87 8.27 -14.88
N ASP A 38 -7.41 7.13 -15.35
CA ASP A 38 -8.75 6.66 -15.05
C ASP A 38 -8.67 5.40 -14.17
N SER A 39 -8.96 5.55 -12.88
CA SER A 39 -9.00 4.41 -11.95
C SER A 39 -10.02 3.35 -12.37
N ASP A 40 -11.06 3.72 -13.13
CA ASP A 40 -12.07 2.77 -13.62
C ASP A 40 -11.54 1.89 -14.77
N ALA A 41 -10.41 2.26 -15.39
CA ALA A 41 -9.74 1.48 -16.43
C ALA A 41 -8.72 0.47 -15.87
N LEU A 42 -8.48 0.49 -14.56
CA LEU A 42 -7.56 -0.43 -13.88
C LEU A 42 -8.30 -1.65 -13.35
N GLU A 43 -7.70 -2.83 -13.56
CA GLU A 43 -8.27 -4.11 -13.15
C GLU A 43 -7.36 -4.80 -12.14
N ALA A 44 -7.96 -5.54 -11.20
CA ALA A 44 -7.21 -6.35 -10.26
C ALA A 44 -6.34 -7.39 -11.00
N VAL A 45 -5.12 -7.60 -10.53
CA VAL A 45 -4.19 -8.55 -11.14
C VAL A 45 -4.73 -9.98 -11.02
N PRO A 46 -5.06 -10.68 -12.12
CA PRO A 46 -5.67 -12.00 -12.05
C PRO A 46 -4.77 -13.01 -11.35
N TYR A 47 -5.37 -13.86 -10.52
CA TYR A 47 -4.72 -14.91 -9.70
C TYR A 47 -3.77 -14.42 -8.61
N LEU A 48 -2.97 -13.39 -8.87
CA LEU A 48 -1.93 -12.89 -7.98
C LEU A 48 -2.43 -11.82 -7.00
N GLY A 49 -3.45 -11.04 -7.39
CA GLY A 49 -3.91 -9.87 -6.62
C GLY A 49 -2.78 -8.92 -6.28
N SER A 50 -2.80 -8.35 -5.08
CA SER A 50 -1.66 -7.61 -4.50
C SER A 50 -0.57 -8.59 -4.04
N PHE A 51 0.29 -9.00 -4.97
CA PHE A 51 1.34 -9.96 -4.69
C PHE A 51 2.56 -9.35 -4.00
N HIS A 52 3.41 -10.20 -3.42
CA HIS A 52 4.59 -9.76 -2.68
C HIS A 52 5.55 -8.93 -3.56
N ALA A 53 5.97 -7.76 -3.06
CA ALA A 53 6.87 -6.79 -3.71
C ALA A 53 6.29 -6.05 -4.94
N SER A 54 5.00 -6.21 -5.24
CA SER A 54 4.34 -5.50 -6.34
C SER A 54 4.38 -3.98 -6.14
N ASP A 55 4.18 -3.53 -4.91
CA ASP A 55 4.22 -2.13 -4.47
C ASP A 55 5.57 -1.47 -4.73
N VAL A 56 6.66 -2.19 -4.48
CA VAL A 56 8.01 -1.71 -4.76
C VAL A 56 8.21 -1.54 -6.26
N VAL A 57 7.84 -2.55 -7.04
CA VAL A 57 8.05 -2.57 -8.49
C VAL A 57 7.16 -1.56 -9.19
N LEU A 58 5.88 -1.49 -8.82
CA LEU A 58 4.87 -0.71 -9.53
C LEU A 58 4.76 0.72 -8.98
N ASN A 59 4.81 0.91 -7.66
CA ASN A 59 4.44 2.19 -7.05
C ASN A 59 5.61 2.98 -6.45
N PHE A 60 6.50 2.36 -5.66
CA PHE A 60 7.51 3.09 -4.88
C PHE A 60 8.53 3.83 -5.75
N PHE A 61 8.84 3.27 -6.92
CA PHE A 61 9.74 3.89 -7.89
C PHE A 61 9.00 4.53 -9.06
N GLY A 62 7.67 4.65 -8.98
CA GLY A 62 6.85 5.28 -10.01
C GLY A 62 6.91 4.58 -11.36
N ALA A 63 7.21 3.27 -11.39
CA ALA A 63 7.19 2.52 -12.65
C ALA A 63 5.80 2.50 -13.29
N LEU A 64 4.77 2.64 -12.45
CA LEU A 64 3.38 2.80 -12.84
C LEU A 64 2.91 4.20 -12.41
N PRO A 65 2.61 5.12 -13.32
CA PRO A 65 2.18 6.48 -12.96
C PRO A 65 0.70 6.52 -12.57
N SER A 66 0.36 6.13 -11.33
CA SER A 66 -1.01 6.06 -10.81
C SER A 66 -1.24 6.84 -9.51
N ASN A 67 -2.48 6.80 -8.99
CA ASN A 67 -2.82 7.42 -7.71
C ASN A 67 -2.02 6.80 -6.57
N ASN A 68 -1.94 5.46 -6.52
CA ASN A 68 -1.14 4.78 -5.49
C ASN A 68 0.33 5.23 -5.54
N SER A 69 0.92 5.37 -6.73
CA SER A 69 2.30 5.81 -6.87
C SER A 69 2.49 7.25 -6.38
N ARG A 70 1.57 8.16 -6.72
CA ARG A 70 1.57 9.53 -6.21
C ARG A 70 1.48 9.54 -4.68
N HIS A 71 0.52 8.83 -4.11
CA HIS A 71 0.25 8.80 -2.67
C HIS A 71 1.42 8.20 -1.88
N LEU A 72 1.91 7.04 -2.31
CA LEU A 72 3.04 6.36 -1.68
C LEU A 72 4.33 7.18 -1.79
N MET A 73 4.68 7.66 -2.98
CA MET A 73 5.89 8.48 -3.13
C MET A 73 5.79 9.78 -2.32
N GLY A 74 4.64 10.46 -2.35
CA GLY A 74 4.41 11.69 -1.61
C GLY A 74 4.54 11.51 -0.08
N THR A 75 3.92 10.46 0.46
CA THR A 75 4.01 10.14 1.91
C THR A 75 5.40 9.66 2.31
N LEU A 76 6.07 8.83 1.50
CA LEU A 76 7.45 8.39 1.76
C LEU A 76 8.45 9.55 1.70
N ILE A 77 8.32 10.45 0.71
CA ILE A 77 9.13 11.67 0.63
C ILE A 77 8.89 12.55 1.87
N SER A 78 7.63 12.71 2.28
CA SER A 78 7.30 13.46 3.50
C SER A 78 7.95 12.84 4.74
N PHE A 79 7.86 11.52 4.89
CA PHE A 79 8.46 10.80 6.00
C PHE A 79 9.99 10.95 6.04
N VAL A 80 10.67 10.83 4.90
CA VAL A 80 12.14 10.99 4.83
C VAL A 80 12.57 12.40 5.26
N ASN A 81 11.81 13.43 4.90
CA ASN A 81 12.15 14.82 5.22
C ASN A 81 11.73 15.24 6.64
N ASN A 82 10.69 14.63 7.20
CA ASN A 82 10.01 15.13 8.39
C ASN A 82 9.84 14.13 9.54
N LEU A 83 10.17 12.86 9.31
CA LEU A 83 9.84 11.72 10.19
C LEU A 83 8.33 11.59 10.48
N ASP A 84 7.51 12.07 9.54
CA ASP A 84 6.05 12.08 9.60
C ASP A 84 5.52 12.01 8.16
N PRO A 85 4.74 10.99 7.78
CA PRO A 85 4.23 10.85 6.41
C PRO A 85 3.17 11.90 6.06
N ASN A 86 2.60 12.62 7.03
CA ASN A 86 1.46 13.52 6.83
C ASN A 86 1.84 14.97 6.48
N LYS A 87 3.14 15.31 6.44
CA LYS A 87 3.58 16.67 6.09
C LYS A 87 3.72 16.82 4.57
N HIS A 88 2.67 16.44 3.86
CA HIS A 88 2.51 16.61 2.43
C HIS A 88 1.32 17.53 2.15
N ASP A 89 1.27 18.15 0.99
CA ASP A 89 0.17 19.05 0.60
C ASP A 89 -0.94 18.33 -0.20
N MET A 90 -0.93 16.99 -0.25
CA MET A 90 -1.98 16.19 -0.92
C MET A 90 -3.28 16.27 -0.12
N THR A 91 -4.34 16.78 -0.74
CA THR A 91 -5.67 16.99 -0.11
C THR A 91 -6.58 15.77 -0.18
N ASP A 92 -6.24 14.81 -1.02
CA ASP A 92 -6.99 13.58 -1.31
C ASP A 92 -6.41 12.34 -0.61
N VAL A 93 -5.38 12.54 0.21
CA VAL A 93 -4.81 11.50 1.08
C VAL A 93 -5.31 11.77 2.50
N PRO A 94 -6.04 10.84 3.13
CA PRO A 94 -6.44 11.00 4.52
C PRO A 94 -5.20 10.97 5.42
N THR A 95 -5.32 11.54 6.62
CA THR A 95 -4.25 11.45 7.62
C THR A 95 -3.88 9.98 7.86
N TRP A 96 -2.63 9.62 7.60
CA TRP A 96 -2.08 8.30 7.91
C TRP A 96 -1.93 8.16 9.43
N PRO A 97 -2.78 7.35 10.09
CA PRO A 97 -2.73 7.19 11.53
C PRO A 97 -1.41 6.52 11.94
N GLN A 98 -0.86 6.95 13.07
CA GLN A 98 0.13 6.13 13.76
C GLN A 98 -0.56 4.87 14.26
N TYR A 99 0.07 3.73 14.05
CA TYR A 99 -0.44 2.45 14.50
C TYR A 99 -0.40 2.35 16.02
N ASP A 100 -1.56 2.08 16.60
CA ASP A 100 -1.75 1.72 18.01
C ASP A 100 -2.52 0.40 18.07
N SER A 101 -2.06 -0.52 18.92
CA SER A 101 -2.77 -1.77 19.24
C SER A 101 -4.20 -1.59 19.75
N SER A 102 -4.55 -0.41 20.27
CA SER A 102 -5.90 -0.10 20.75
C SER A 102 -6.86 0.27 19.61
N SER A 103 -6.43 1.15 18.69
CA SER A 103 -7.26 1.61 17.57
C SER A 103 -7.18 0.69 16.35
N LYS A 104 -6.05 -0.02 16.20
CA LYS A 104 -5.73 -0.89 15.06
C LYS A 104 -5.96 -0.21 13.71
N SER A 105 -5.80 1.11 13.63
CA SER A 105 -6.05 1.84 12.38
C SER A 105 -4.87 1.66 11.44
N THR A 106 -5.15 1.30 10.18
CA THR A 106 -4.15 1.14 9.14
C THR A 106 -4.57 1.88 7.88
N MET A 107 -3.58 2.33 7.11
CA MET A 107 -3.81 2.97 5.82
C MET A 107 -4.07 1.92 4.75
N LEU A 108 -5.05 2.15 3.88
CA LEU A 108 -5.32 1.34 2.69
C LEU A 108 -5.06 2.20 1.45
N TRP A 109 -4.12 1.77 0.62
CA TRP A 109 -3.86 2.37 -0.69
C TRP A 109 -4.67 1.64 -1.76
N SER A 110 -5.53 2.36 -2.48
CA SER A 110 -6.21 1.83 -3.67
C SER A 110 -6.22 2.90 -4.77
N GLU A 111 -6.34 2.46 -6.02
CA GLU A 111 -6.38 3.40 -7.15
C GLU A 111 -7.64 4.27 -7.16
N SER A 112 -8.73 3.79 -6.56
CA SER A 112 -9.98 4.54 -6.36
C SER A 112 -9.89 5.59 -5.25
N GLY A 113 -8.86 5.50 -4.40
CA GLY A 113 -8.64 6.41 -3.28
C GLY A 113 -7.99 5.73 -2.07
N ALA A 114 -7.24 6.52 -1.31
CA ALA A 114 -6.69 6.08 -0.03
C ALA A 114 -7.75 6.15 1.07
N ASP A 115 -7.73 5.19 1.99
CA ASP A 115 -8.68 5.11 3.11
C ASP A 115 -8.00 4.65 4.40
N VAL A 116 -8.68 4.79 5.54
CA VAL A 116 -8.25 4.26 6.83
C VAL A 116 -9.19 3.14 7.26
N VAL A 117 -8.64 1.93 7.36
CA VAL A 117 -9.39 0.71 7.70
C VAL A 117 -8.89 0.10 9.02
N ALA A 118 -9.62 -0.88 9.54
CA ALA A 118 -9.22 -1.64 10.72
C ALA A 118 -8.24 -2.77 10.35
N ASP A 119 -7.17 -2.91 11.13
CA ASP A 119 -6.20 -4.01 11.11
C ASP A 119 -6.74 -5.18 11.96
N ASP A 120 -7.91 -5.70 11.58
CA ASP A 120 -8.66 -6.75 12.28
C ASP A 120 -8.91 -8.00 11.39
N TYR A 121 -8.16 -8.13 10.30
CA TYR A 121 -8.29 -9.26 9.41
C TYR A 121 -7.59 -10.50 9.98
N ARG A 122 -8.26 -11.65 9.89
CA ARG A 122 -7.71 -12.98 10.27
C ARG A 122 -7.13 -13.03 11.69
N GLU A 123 -7.70 -12.28 12.64
CA GLU A 123 -7.15 -12.14 13.99
C GLU A 123 -6.85 -13.48 14.67
N GLU A 124 -7.79 -14.42 14.63
CA GLU A 124 -7.62 -15.74 15.27
C GLU A 124 -6.42 -16.52 14.70
N ALA A 125 -6.27 -16.51 13.37
CA ALA A 125 -5.18 -17.21 12.70
C ALA A 125 -3.82 -16.53 12.96
N ILE A 126 -3.77 -15.20 12.92
CA ILE A 126 -2.55 -14.43 13.20
C ILE A 126 -2.15 -14.58 14.67
N ALA A 127 -3.12 -14.58 15.60
CA ALA A 127 -2.89 -14.81 17.01
C ALA A 127 -2.26 -16.20 17.26
N TYR A 128 -2.78 -17.24 16.61
CA TYR A 128 -2.21 -18.58 16.68
C TYR A 128 -0.76 -18.62 16.16
N LEU A 129 -0.49 -17.99 15.00
CA LEU A 129 0.88 -17.90 14.46
C LEU A 129 1.84 -17.20 15.42
N ASN A 130 1.39 -16.15 16.10
CA ASN A 130 2.19 -15.44 17.12
C ASN A 130 2.45 -16.32 18.35
N GLU A 131 1.50 -17.16 18.77
CA GLU A 131 1.67 -18.11 19.88
C GLU A 131 2.73 -19.18 19.56
N ILE A 132 2.72 -19.71 18.33
CA ILE A 132 3.64 -20.78 17.91
C ILE A 132 4.92 -20.27 17.26
N GLY A 133 5.24 -18.97 17.33
CA GLY A 133 6.33 -18.35 16.57
C GLY A 133 7.69 -19.04 16.71
N ASP A 134 8.00 -19.59 17.89
CA ASP A 134 9.23 -20.35 18.13
C ASP A 134 9.30 -21.68 17.35
N SER A 135 8.15 -22.26 17.03
CA SER A 135 8.03 -23.50 16.23
C SER A 135 8.11 -23.24 14.72
N LEU A 136 8.01 -21.97 14.28
CA LEU A 136 8.03 -21.57 12.87
C LEU A 136 9.42 -21.14 12.38
N ARG A 137 10.46 -21.31 13.21
CA ARG A 137 11.83 -20.96 12.84
C ARG A 137 12.32 -21.92 11.75
N ILE A 138 12.64 -21.36 10.58
CA ILE A 138 13.21 -22.06 9.42
C ILE A 138 14.72 -21.94 9.35
#